data_AF-A0A812KNJ9-F1
#
_entry.id   AF-A0A812KNJ9-F1
#
_cell.length_a   1.000
_cell.length_b   1.000
_cell.length_c   1.000
_cell.angle_alpha   90.00
_cell.angle_beta   90.00
_cell.angle_gamma   90.00
#
_symmetry.space_group_name_H-M   'P 1'
#
loop_
_entity.id
_entity.type
_entity.pdbx_description
1 polymer ?
#
loop_
_entity_poly.entity_id
_entity_poly.type
_entity_poly.pdbx_seq_one_letter_code
_entity_poly.pdbx_strand_id
1 'polypeptide(L)'
;VSLSDLRVGQKLRGIVRRISQWGAFVEIGPGTTALARISRMVERYVEDVFDVVSVGQEVVVWVYRVAPDGKVGLSMIEYPTSKLKDPVSFFEDARPSEWFTATVRFISNWSIFVDVAVPEGGGLVQGILHKSQFPHPEKAVKGQEVEVRVVEIISNTGTLRLTAMRRGSR
;
A
#
# COMPACT_ATOMS: atom_id res chain seq x y z
N VAL A 1 14.88 -18.36 9.15
CA VAL A 1 14.57 -17.98 7.76
C VAL A 1 15.72 -17.13 7.27
N SER A 2 16.44 -17.56 6.23
CA SER A 2 17.48 -16.76 5.58
C SER A 2 16.83 -15.79 4.58
N LEU A 3 17.43 -14.64 4.30
CA LEU A 3 16.97 -13.69 3.27
C LEU A 3 16.74 -14.38 1.90
N SER A 4 17.54 -15.39 1.58
CA SER A 4 17.45 -16.16 0.32
C SER A 4 16.20 -17.03 0.21
N ASP A 5 15.54 -17.34 1.33
CA ASP A 5 14.36 -18.22 1.38
C ASP A 5 13.05 -17.43 1.38
N LEU A 6 13.11 -16.11 1.51
CA LEU A 6 11.94 -15.24 1.59
C LEU A 6 11.26 -15.13 0.23
N ARG A 7 9.95 -15.40 0.21
CA ARG A 7 9.12 -15.24 -0.98
C ARG A 7 8.07 -14.18 -0.76
N VAL A 8 7.78 -13.39 -1.80
CA VAL A 8 6.62 -12.50 -1.80
C VAL A 8 5.36 -13.32 -1.57
N GLY A 9 4.47 -12.81 -0.72
CA GLY A 9 3.29 -13.52 -0.22
C GLY A 9 3.55 -14.41 0.99
N GLN A 10 4.78 -14.58 1.46
CA GLN A 10 5.02 -15.42 2.62
C GLN A 10 4.53 -14.77 3.92
N LYS A 11 3.70 -15.50 4.67
CA LYS A 11 3.28 -15.14 6.03
C LYS A 11 4.32 -15.58 7.04
N LEU A 12 4.73 -14.67 7.92
CA LEU A 12 5.75 -14.89 8.95
C LEU A 12 5.29 -14.31 10.28
N ARG A 13 5.89 -14.80 11.36
CA ARG A 13 5.86 -14.14 12.67
C ARG A 13 7.20 -13.47 12.90
N GLY A 14 7.19 -12.32 13.55
CA GLY A 14 8.41 -11.61 13.89
C GLY A 14 8.24 -10.71 15.10
N ILE A 15 9.36 -10.23 15.63
CA ILE A 15 9.40 -9.38 16.82
C ILE A 15 9.80 -7.97 16.42
N VAL A 16 9.04 -6.97 16.85
CA VAL A 16 9.39 -5.56 16.64
C VAL A 16 10.66 -5.23 17.42
N ARG A 17 11.75 -4.92 16.73
CA ARG A 17 13.03 -4.55 17.35
C ARG A 17 13.22 -3.06 17.50
N ARG A 18 12.68 -2.28 16.55
CA ARG A 18 12.81 -0.82 16.56
C ARG A 18 11.64 -0.17 15.86
N ILE A 19 11.19 0.95 16.39
CA ILE A 19 10.18 1.80 15.77
C ILE A 19 10.85 3.06 15.23
N SER A 20 10.33 3.57 14.13
CA SER A 20 10.72 4.84 13.51
C SER A 20 9.47 5.57 13.03
N GLN A 21 9.57 6.86 12.74
CA GLN A 21 8.44 7.65 12.23
C GLN A 21 7.81 7.12 10.92
N TRP A 22 8.51 6.26 10.17
CA TRP A 22 8.01 5.73 8.89
C TRP A 22 7.51 4.29 8.99
N GLY A 23 7.67 3.64 10.15
CA GLY A 23 7.29 2.24 10.33
C GLY A 23 8.09 1.51 11.41
N ALA A 24 7.89 0.20 11.48
CA ALA A 24 8.50 -0.70 12.45
C ALA A 24 9.47 -1.69 11.78
N PHE A 25 10.64 -1.86 12.38
CA PHE A 25 11.63 -2.87 12.02
C PHE A 25 11.32 -4.16 12.78
N VAL A 26 10.96 -5.20 12.03
CA VAL A 26 10.54 -6.49 12.56
C VAL A 26 11.62 -7.53 12.24
N GLU A 27 12.12 -8.21 13.28
CA GLU A 27 12.99 -9.37 13.11
C GLU A 27 12.13 -10.59 12.79
N ILE A 28 12.35 -11.19 11.62
CA ILE A 28 11.56 -12.30 11.06
C ILE A 28 12.36 -13.61 11.00
N GLY A 29 13.58 -13.59 11.52
CA GLY A 29 14.50 -14.71 11.58
C GLY A 29 15.84 -14.26 12.17
N PRO A 30 16.71 -15.20 12.57
CA PRO A 30 17.97 -14.86 13.22
C PRO A 30 18.78 -13.84 12.41
N GLY A 31 18.97 -12.64 12.97
CA GLY A 31 19.73 -11.56 12.33
C GLY A 31 19.06 -10.93 11.09
N THR A 32 17.82 -11.30 10.77
CA THR A 32 17.09 -10.80 9.59
C THR A 32 16.00 -9.84 10.04
N THR A 33 16.24 -8.54 9.80
CA THR A 33 15.29 -7.47 10.11
C THR A 33 14.75 -6.83 8.83
N ALA A 34 13.44 -6.64 8.78
CA ALA A 34 12.74 -6.06 7.63
C ALA A 34 11.80 -4.94 8.06
N LEU A 35 11.45 -4.04 7.14
CA LEU A 35 10.67 -2.85 7.46
C LEU A 35 9.19 -3.07 7.13
N ALA A 36 8.33 -2.97 8.14
CA ALA A 36 6.91 -2.74 7.99
C ALA A 36 6.65 -1.24 7.96
N ARG A 37 6.35 -0.68 6.79
CA ARG A 37 6.04 0.76 6.65
C ARG A 37 4.68 1.05 7.30
N ILE A 38 4.53 2.20 7.96
CA ILE A 38 3.28 2.59 8.65
C ILE A 38 2.03 2.41 7.78
N SER A 39 2.12 2.74 6.48
CA SER A 39 1.02 2.60 5.51
C SER A 39 0.62 1.15 5.18
N ARG A 40 1.44 0.17 5.59
CA ARG A 40 1.20 -1.28 5.41
C ARG A 40 1.02 -1.98 6.76
N MET A 41 1.03 -1.24 7.87
CA MET A 41 0.81 -1.81 9.20
C MET A 41 -0.67 -1.85 9.56
N VAL A 42 -1.44 -0.84 9.14
CA VAL A 42 -2.89 -0.77 9.36
C VAL A 42 -3.60 -0.12 8.17
N GLU A 43 -4.89 -0.44 7.99
CA GLU A 43 -5.70 0.10 6.89
C GLU A 43 -6.23 1.52 7.14
N ARG A 44 -6.08 2.04 8.37
CA ARG A 44 -6.47 3.41 8.73
C ARG A 44 -5.28 4.36 8.69
N TYR A 45 -5.53 5.66 8.65
CA TYR A 45 -4.47 6.62 8.90
C TYR A 45 -4.03 6.53 10.35
N VAL A 46 -2.72 6.56 10.51
CA VAL A 46 -2.05 6.62 11.80
C VAL A 46 -0.95 7.66 11.67
N GLU A 47 -0.92 8.58 12.61
CA GLU A 47 0.12 9.60 12.69
C GLU A 47 1.37 9.04 13.36
N ASP A 48 1.21 8.25 14.43
CA ASP A 48 2.31 7.65 15.18
C ASP A 48 2.33 6.11 15.10
N VAL A 49 3.47 5.54 14.71
CA VAL A 49 3.69 4.09 14.67
C VAL A 49 3.55 3.45 16.06
N PHE A 50 3.82 4.19 17.13
CA PHE A 50 3.64 3.72 18.51
C PHE A 50 2.17 3.39 18.84
N ASP A 51 1.20 3.97 18.12
CA ASP A 51 -0.23 3.65 18.28
C ASP A 51 -0.60 2.28 17.68
N VAL A 52 0.31 1.67 16.91
CA VAL A 52 0.08 0.40 16.23
C VAL A 52 0.84 -0.74 16.88
N VAL A 53 2.10 -0.50 17.23
CA VAL A 53 2.98 -1.54 17.78
C VAL A 53 3.92 -0.99 18.85
N SER A 54 4.40 -1.89 19.69
CA SER A 54 5.44 -1.64 20.68
C SER A 54 6.72 -2.42 20.39
N VAL A 55 7.87 -1.92 20.85
CA VAL A 55 9.13 -2.68 20.80
C VAL A 55 9.00 -3.94 21.67
N GLY A 56 9.45 -5.08 21.16
CA GLY A 56 9.31 -6.39 21.79
C GLY A 56 8.01 -7.12 21.44
N GLN A 57 7.07 -6.48 20.75
CA GLN A 57 5.80 -7.11 20.35
C GLN A 57 6.02 -8.15 19.25
N GLU A 58 5.41 -9.35 19.43
CA GLU A 58 5.26 -10.33 18.36
C GLU A 58 4.14 -9.89 17.41
N VAL A 59 4.44 -9.85 16.11
CA VAL A 59 3.52 -9.44 15.05
C VAL A 59 3.51 -10.47 13.93
N VAL A 60 2.36 -10.61 13.28
CA VAL A 60 2.22 -11.37 12.05
C VAL A 60 2.44 -10.41 10.88
N VAL A 61 3.30 -10.81 9.94
CA VAL A 61 3.66 -10.00 8.79
C VAL A 61 3.63 -10.84 7.50
N TRP A 62 3.42 -10.16 6.39
CA TRP A 62 3.50 -10.70 5.05
C TRP A 62 4.65 -10.03 4.30
N VAL A 63 5.45 -10.83 3.60
CA VAL A 63 6.48 -10.31 2.69
C VAL A 63 5.78 -9.79 1.44
N TYR A 64 5.79 -8.49 1.19
CA TYR A 64 5.20 -7.94 -0.04
C TYR A 64 6.27 -7.60 -1.10
N ARG A 65 7.53 -7.46 -0.69
CA ARG A 65 8.63 -7.12 -1.60
C ARG A 65 9.96 -7.66 -1.07
N VAL A 66 10.78 -8.20 -1.98
CA VAL A 66 12.19 -8.50 -1.74
C VAL A 66 13.00 -7.74 -2.79
N ALA A 67 13.82 -6.79 -2.36
CA ALA A 67 14.63 -5.98 -3.25
C ALA A 67 15.99 -6.66 -3.56
N PRO A 68 16.62 -6.36 -4.71
CA PRO A 68 17.92 -6.93 -5.07
C PRO A 68 19.05 -6.57 -4.09
N ASP A 69 18.92 -5.46 -3.37
CA ASP A 69 19.86 -5.00 -2.34
C ASP A 69 19.63 -5.67 -0.97
N GLY A 70 18.79 -6.71 -0.91
CA GLY A 70 18.49 -7.46 0.31
C GLY A 70 17.44 -6.80 1.21
N LYS A 71 16.90 -5.63 0.85
CA LYS A 71 15.83 -4.99 1.63
C LYS A 71 14.50 -5.71 1.43
N VAL A 72 13.86 -6.05 2.54
CA VAL A 72 12.56 -6.72 2.56
C VAL A 72 11.49 -5.77 3.07
N GLY A 73 10.39 -5.68 2.33
CA GLY A 73 9.19 -4.95 2.71
C GLY A 73 8.18 -5.88 3.35
N LEU A 74 7.68 -5.49 4.52
CA LEU A 74 6.67 -6.21 5.28
C LEU A 74 5.33 -5.46 5.32
N SER A 75 4.25 -6.23 5.39
CA SER A 75 2.88 -5.76 5.61
C SER A 75 2.29 -6.47 6.82
N MET A 76 1.69 -5.75 7.77
CA MET A 76 0.87 -6.37 8.84
C MET A 76 -0.59 -6.51 8.41
N ILE A 77 -0.98 -5.83 7.33
CA ILE A 77 -2.23 -6.06 6.62
C ILE A 77 -2.05 -7.30 5.75
N GLU A 78 -3.12 -8.07 5.58
CA GLU A 78 -3.11 -9.27 4.75
C GLU A 78 -2.67 -8.95 3.32
N TYR A 79 -1.70 -9.72 2.83
CA TYR A 79 -1.24 -9.64 1.45
C TYR A 79 -1.81 -10.85 0.69
N PRO A 80 -2.78 -10.65 -0.23
CA PRO A 80 -3.42 -11.75 -0.93
C PRO A 80 -2.37 -12.55 -1.72
N THR A 81 -2.26 -13.84 -1.36
CA THR A 81 -1.21 -14.75 -1.83
C THR A 81 -1.59 -15.53 -3.08
N SER A 82 -2.81 -15.37 -3.57
CA SER A 82 -3.28 -16.03 -4.79
C SER A 82 -2.44 -15.57 -5.97
N LYS A 83 -2.21 -16.48 -6.93
CA LYS A 83 -1.46 -16.39 -8.20
C LYS A 83 -1.88 -15.26 -9.15
N LEU A 84 -2.47 -14.20 -8.65
CA LEU A 84 -2.64 -12.94 -9.34
C LEU A 84 -1.24 -12.37 -9.50
N LYS A 85 -0.88 -12.00 -10.74
CA LYS A 85 0.26 -11.09 -10.96
C LYS A 85 0.15 -9.96 -9.93
N ASP A 86 1.28 -9.44 -9.43
CA ASP A 86 1.31 -8.31 -8.49
C ASP A 86 0.15 -7.36 -8.81
N PRO A 87 -0.81 -7.10 -7.89
CA PRO A 87 -2.01 -6.34 -8.22
C PRO A 87 -1.69 -5.01 -8.93
N VAL A 88 -0.51 -4.43 -8.65
CA VAL A 88 -0.01 -3.22 -9.31
C VAL A 88 0.36 -3.45 -10.78
N SER A 89 0.87 -4.63 -11.12
CA SER A 89 1.26 -5.00 -12.50
C SER A 89 0.09 -5.01 -13.48
N PHE A 90 -1.15 -5.15 -13.01
CA PHE A 90 -2.34 -4.96 -13.86
C PHE A 90 -2.45 -3.55 -14.42
N PHE A 91 -1.81 -2.59 -13.76
CA PHE A 91 -1.87 -1.18 -14.15
C PHE A 91 -0.64 -0.74 -14.95
N GLU A 92 0.38 -1.59 -15.16
CA GLU A 92 1.60 -1.24 -15.91
C GLU A 92 1.30 -0.82 -17.35
N ASP A 93 0.31 -1.49 -17.96
CA ASP A 93 -0.16 -1.21 -19.31
C ASP A 93 -1.44 -0.33 -19.33
N ALA A 94 -1.85 0.22 -18.17
CA ALA A 94 -3.08 1.01 -18.07
C ALA A 94 -2.99 2.26 -18.95
N ARG A 95 -4.01 2.46 -19.80
CA ARG A 95 -4.00 3.58 -20.74
C ARG A 95 -4.36 4.89 -20.03
N PRO A 96 -3.82 6.05 -20.43
CA PRO A 96 -4.23 7.33 -19.84
C PRO A 96 -5.71 7.67 -20.00
N SER A 97 -6.43 7.01 -20.90
CA SER A 97 -7.88 7.14 -21.10
C SER A 97 -8.70 6.14 -20.28
N GLU A 98 -8.05 5.19 -19.62
CA GLU A 98 -8.69 4.11 -18.87
C GLU A 98 -8.99 4.57 -17.45
N TRP A 99 -10.22 4.29 -17.01
CA TRP A 99 -10.73 4.69 -15.70
C TRP A 99 -11.11 3.46 -14.91
N PHE A 100 -10.78 3.50 -13.62
CA PHE A 100 -10.97 2.44 -12.67
C PHE A 100 -11.85 2.94 -11.52
N THR A 101 -12.65 2.04 -10.97
CA THR A 101 -13.42 2.34 -9.77
C THR A 101 -12.51 2.22 -8.55
N ALA A 102 -12.57 3.22 -7.68
CA ALA A 102 -11.85 3.22 -6.42
C ALA A 102 -12.73 3.69 -5.27
N THR A 103 -12.51 3.13 -4.09
CA THR A 103 -13.24 3.53 -2.87
C THR A 103 -12.35 4.42 -2.00
N VAL A 104 -12.85 5.57 -1.56
CA VAL A 104 -12.14 6.46 -0.64
C VAL A 104 -11.93 5.77 0.70
N ARG A 105 -10.68 5.46 1.03
CA ARG A 105 -10.30 4.81 2.29
C ARG A 105 -10.03 5.83 3.38
N PHE A 106 -9.30 6.89 3.04
CA PHE A 106 -8.89 7.92 4.00
C PHE A 106 -8.63 9.27 3.30
N ILE A 107 -8.91 10.36 4.00
CA ILE A 107 -8.71 11.73 3.52
C ILE A 107 -7.79 12.45 4.50
N SER A 108 -6.65 12.93 4.01
CA SER A 108 -5.70 13.75 4.77
C SER A 108 -5.80 15.23 4.40
N ASN A 109 -4.90 16.05 4.93
CA ASN A 109 -4.82 17.47 4.58
C ASN A 109 -4.45 17.70 3.11
N TRP A 110 -3.62 16.86 2.51
CA TRP A 110 -3.09 17.07 1.15
C TRP A 110 -3.44 15.96 0.16
N SER A 111 -3.83 14.78 0.64
CA SER A 111 -4.10 13.62 -0.21
C SER A 111 -5.36 12.88 0.18
N ILE A 112 -6.00 12.26 -0.81
CA ILE A 112 -7.08 11.30 -0.66
C ILE A 112 -6.52 9.94 -1.05
N PHE A 113 -6.61 8.99 -0.13
CA PHE A 113 -6.17 7.62 -0.31
C PHE A 113 -7.38 6.78 -0.67
N VAL A 114 -7.24 6.02 -1.75
CA VAL A 114 -8.31 5.19 -2.29
C VAL A 114 -7.84 3.76 -2.48
N ASP A 115 -8.77 2.83 -2.53
CA ASP A 115 -8.51 1.46 -2.97
C ASP A 115 -9.07 1.27 -4.36
N VAL A 116 -8.19 1.03 -5.31
CA VAL A 116 -8.56 0.73 -6.69
C VAL A 116 -8.82 -0.76 -6.78
N ALA A 117 -10.02 -1.12 -7.24
CA ALA A 117 -10.33 -2.52 -7.54
C ALA A 117 -9.52 -2.96 -8.76
N VAL A 118 -8.78 -4.06 -8.61
CA VAL A 118 -8.08 -4.67 -9.74
C VAL A 118 -9.11 -5.45 -10.57
N PRO A 119 -9.14 -5.26 -11.91
CA PRO A 119 -9.99 -6.04 -12.79
C PRO A 119 -9.83 -7.56 -12.58
N GLU A 120 -10.85 -8.33 -12.97
CA GLU A 120 -10.82 -9.81 -12.90
C GLU A 120 -10.64 -10.39 -11.48
N GLY A 121 -10.98 -9.63 -10.44
CA GLY A 121 -10.89 -10.09 -9.06
C GLY A 121 -9.46 -10.12 -8.52
N GLY A 122 -8.56 -9.29 -9.08
CA GLY A 122 -7.14 -9.20 -8.71
C GLY A 122 -6.84 -8.58 -7.35
N GLY A 123 -7.85 -8.35 -6.51
CA GLY A 123 -7.71 -7.69 -5.20
C GLY A 123 -7.83 -6.16 -5.28
N LEU A 124 -7.20 -5.48 -4.31
CA LEU A 124 -7.23 -4.02 -4.18
C LEU A 124 -5.79 -3.47 -4.23
N VAL A 125 -5.61 -2.37 -4.96
CA VAL A 125 -4.36 -1.61 -4.97
C VAL A 125 -4.56 -0.25 -4.35
N GLN A 126 -3.66 0.11 -3.42
CA GLN A 126 -3.69 1.43 -2.82
C GLN A 126 -3.35 2.51 -3.86
N GLY A 127 -4.19 3.53 -3.91
CA GLY A 127 -4.06 4.69 -4.75
C GLY A 127 -3.94 5.98 -3.94
N ILE A 128 -3.18 6.94 -4.45
CA ILE A 128 -3.02 8.28 -3.87
C ILE A 128 -3.47 9.31 -4.90
N LEU A 129 -4.45 10.12 -4.51
CA LEU A 129 -4.83 11.36 -5.19
C LEU A 129 -4.33 12.53 -4.37
N HIS A 130 -3.60 13.46 -4.98
CA HIS A 130 -3.46 14.79 -4.38
C HIS A 130 -4.83 15.49 -4.40
N LYS A 131 -5.17 16.35 -3.43
CA LYS A 131 -6.48 17.02 -3.41
C LYS A 131 -6.80 17.81 -4.69
N SER A 132 -5.80 18.40 -5.34
CA SER A 132 -5.98 19.09 -6.64
C SER A 132 -6.30 18.16 -7.81
N GLN A 133 -6.15 16.85 -7.61
CA GLN A 133 -6.50 15.81 -8.57
C GLN A 133 -7.85 15.14 -8.25
N PHE A 134 -8.62 15.72 -7.32
CA PHE A 134 -9.95 15.25 -6.96
C PHE A 134 -10.95 16.40 -7.17
N PRO A 135 -12.08 16.18 -7.86
CA PRO A 135 -13.09 17.21 -8.05
C PRO A 135 -13.81 17.50 -6.73
N HIS A 136 -13.86 18.77 -6.32
CA HIS A 136 -14.50 19.18 -5.06
C HIS A 136 -14.00 18.36 -3.85
N PRO A 137 -12.69 18.41 -3.52
CA PRO A 137 -12.10 17.58 -2.47
C PRO A 137 -12.71 17.82 -1.09
N GLU A 138 -13.32 18.98 -0.85
CA GLU A 138 -14.07 19.30 0.36
C GLU A 138 -15.34 18.45 0.55
N LYS A 139 -15.84 17.85 -0.53
CA LYS A 139 -17.02 16.97 -0.53
C LYS A 139 -16.64 15.48 -0.46
N ALA A 140 -15.36 15.15 -0.44
CA ALA A 140 -14.93 13.76 -0.39
C ALA A 140 -15.36 13.11 0.94
N VAL A 141 -15.93 11.91 0.88
CA VAL A 141 -16.38 11.15 2.05
C VAL A 141 -15.71 9.78 2.08
N LYS A 142 -15.33 9.30 3.28
CA LYS A 142 -14.83 7.93 3.45
C LYS A 142 -15.91 6.91 3.02
N GLY A 143 -15.50 5.92 2.24
CA GLY A 143 -16.39 4.92 1.65
C GLY A 143 -17.02 5.35 0.33
N GLN A 144 -16.80 6.59 -0.12
CA GLN A 144 -17.30 7.06 -1.41
C GLN A 144 -16.59 6.34 -2.56
N GLU A 145 -17.36 5.84 -3.52
CA GLU A 145 -16.83 5.35 -4.79
C GLU A 145 -16.54 6.51 -5.74
N VAL A 146 -15.38 6.46 -6.39
CA VAL A 146 -14.89 7.48 -7.31
C VAL A 146 -14.19 6.84 -8.50
N GLU A 147 -14.34 7.47 -9.66
CA GLU A 147 -13.60 7.06 -10.86
C GLU A 147 -12.24 7.74 -10.88
N VAL A 148 -11.21 6.94 -11.09
CA VAL A 148 -9.81 7.39 -11.10
C VAL A 148 -9.08 6.80 -12.28
N ARG A 149 -8.06 7.49 -12.76
CA ARG A 149 -7.12 6.93 -13.74
C ARG A 149 -5.71 6.96 -13.23
N VAL A 150 -4.90 6.03 -13.73
CA VAL A 150 -3.49 5.91 -13.37
C VAL A 150 -2.69 7.00 -14.05
N VAL A 151 -1.95 7.77 -13.25
CA VAL A 151 -0.98 8.76 -13.71
C VAL A 151 0.41 8.16 -13.71
N GLU A 152 0.75 7.43 -12.65
CA GLU A 152 2.07 6.87 -12.44
C GLU A 152 2.00 5.69 -11.46
N ILE A 153 2.86 4.70 -11.66
CA ILE A 153 3.07 3.61 -10.71
C ILE A 153 4.28 3.92 -9.84
N ILE A 154 4.06 4.01 -8.53
CA ILE A 154 5.13 4.22 -7.56
C ILE A 154 5.66 2.85 -7.15
N SER A 155 6.46 2.25 -8.04
CA SER A 155 6.93 0.86 -8.00
C SER A 155 7.75 0.50 -6.75
N ASN A 156 8.38 1.48 -6.08
CA ASN A 156 9.06 1.23 -4.81
C ASN A 156 8.08 1.00 -3.63
N THR A 157 6.83 1.45 -3.73
CA THR A 157 5.81 1.33 -2.67
C THR A 157 4.65 0.40 -3.01
N GLY A 158 4.51 0.03 -4.29
CA GLY A 158 3.36 -0.70 -4.80
C GLY A 158 2.07 0.11 -4.69
N THR A 159 2.15 1.41 -4.97
CA THR A 159 1.04 2.36 -4.86
C THR A 159 0.83 3.06 -6.21
N LEU A 160 -0.41 3.37 -6.55
CA LEU A 160 -0.75 4.12 -7.76
C LEU A 160 -0.85 5.61 -7.45
N ARG A 161 -0.24 6.46 -8.27
CA ARG A 161 -0.56 7.88 -8.32
C ARG A 161 -1.73 8.06 -9.27
N LEU A 162 -2.78 8.70 -8.79
CA LEU A 162 -4.07 8.75 -9.46
C LEU A 162 -4.57 10.17 -9.69
N THR A 163 -5.51 10.30 -10.62
CA THR A 163 -6.32 11.51 -10.78
C THR A 163 -7.77 11.14 -11.04
N ALA A 164 -8.69 11.86 -10.41
CA ALA A 164 -10.13 11.85 -10.68
C ALA A 164 -10.55 13.04 -11.56
N MET A 165 -9.59 13.88 -11.98
CA MET A 165 -9.86 15.02 -12.86
C MET A 165 -10.02 14.56 -14.30
N ARG A 166 -11.22 14.72 -14.84
CA ARG A 166 -11.47 14.56 -16.28
C ARG A 166 -10.85 15.77 -17.01
N ARG A 167 -9.80 15.56 -17.80
CA ARG A 167 -9.29 16.62 -18.69
C ARG A 167 -10.31 16.84 -19.80
N GLY A 168 -11.02 17.98 -19.76
CA GLY A 168 -11.99 18.36 -20.79
C GLY A 168 -13.28 18.98 -20.24
N SER A 169 -13.17 20.10 -19.54
CA SER A 169 -14.29 21.03 -19.33
C SER A 169 -13.73 22.45 -19.32
N ARG A 170 -13.19 22.85 -20.47
CA ARG A 170 -13.08 24.24 -20.90
C ARG A 170 -13.61 24.31 -22.31
#